data_AF-A0A936KYN9-F1
#
_entry.id   AF-A0A936KYN9-F1
#
_cell.length_a   1.000
_cell.length_b   1.000
_cell.length_c   1.000
_cell.angle_alpha   90.00
_cell.angle_beta   90.00
_cell.angle_gamma   90.00
#
_symmetry.space_group_name_H-M   'P 1'
#
loop_
_entity.id
_entity.type
_entity.pdbx_description
1 polymer ?
#
loop_
_entity_poly.entity_id
_entity_poly.type
_entity_poly.pdbx_seq_one_letter_code
_entity_poly.pdbx_strand_id
1 'polypeptide(L)'
;MFYDPSPDFNVKLGIFQTSKDQFNPNDNGLNWGISGSDGYTAIAQIGWSPLLFTNNDNDTGDNKSMSALLKDGLLGHYWVGFTYSGWELYERFEGGFEDHSYGFYAHADQMIYQESPSDGQGLFAFLAAGYYPQTAISIVPFQINIGLNYKGLFPTRNNDRTILHFIYGDISSAYARSVHIPGQNRAQSEKVLEFAHRFQLTPWAYFQPDIQYVIDPGGTGDIPNAVVIGTQMGVAF
;
A
#
# COMPACT_ATOMS: atom_id res chain seq x y z
N MET A 1 6.78 -11.99 -17.11
CA MET A 1 7.75 -11.26 -17.95
C MET A 1 8.25 -10.05 -17.18
N PHE A 2 9.56 -9.83 -17.19
CA PHE A 2 10.23 -8.65 -16.62
C PHE A 2 11.06 -8.02 -17.74
N TYR A 3 10.97 -6.71 -17.89
CA TYR A 3 11.71 -5.97 -18.90
C TYR A 3 12.17 -4.63 -18.34
N ASP A 4 13.48 -4.39 -18.37
CA ASP A 4 14.12 -3.21 -17.80
C ASP A 4 14.77 -2.39 -18.93
N PRO A 5 14.02 -1.47 -19.60
CA PRO A 5 14.54 -0.70 -20.73
C PRO A 5 15.68 0.26 -20.34
N SER A 6 15.77 0.62 -19.06
CA SER A 6 16.87 1.40 -18.48
C SER A 6 17.04 1.07 -16.99
N PRO A 7 18.11 1.51 -16.32
CA PRO A 7 18.32 1.23 -14.90
C PRO A 7 17.18 1.72 -13.99
N ASP A 8 16.52 2.82 -14.38
CA ASP A 8 15.49 3.46 -13.56
C ASP A 8 14.07 3.09 -13.99
N PHE A 9 13.89 2.36 -15.09
CA PHE A 9 12.58 1.99 -15.62
C PHE A 9 12.41 0.48 -15.70
N ASN A 10 11.25 -0.02 -15.28
CA ASN A 10 10.88 -1.42 -15.43
C ASN A 10 9.43 -1.58 -15.89
N VAL A 11 9.19 -2.66 -16.62
CA VAL A 11 7.86 -3.14 -17.02
C VAL A 11 7.72 -4.59 -16.60
N LYS A 12 6.63 -4.91 -15.91
CA LYS A 12 6.34 -6.24 -15.39
C LYS A 12 4.96 -6.70 -15.85
N LEU A 13 4.88 -7.95 -16.28
CA LEU A 13 3.63 -8.62 -16.62
C LEU A 13 3.61 -9.99 -15.95
N GLY A 14 2.55 -10.30 -15.21
CA GLY A 14 2.32 -11.60 -14.60
C GLY A 14 0.91 -12.11 -14.90
N ILE A 15 0.75 -13.42 -15.00
CA ILE A 15 -0.54 -14.11 -15.05
C ILE A 15 -0.52 -15.12 -13.93
N PHE A 16 -1.55 -15.08 -13.09
CA PHE A 16 -1.69 -15.89 -11.89
C PHE A 16 -3.00 -16.66 -11.96
N GLN A 17 -2.98 -17.94 -11.60
CA GLN A 17 -4.21 -18.74 -11.49
C GLN A 17 -5.11 -18.13 -10.42
N THR A 18 -6.41 -18.12 -10.68
CA THR A 18 -7.45 -17.75 -9.71
C THR A 18 -8.39 -18.93 -9.62
N SER A 19 -8.63 -19.44 -8.40
CA SER A 19 -9.40 -20.66 -8.20
C SER A 19 -10.37 -20.49 -7.04
N LYS A 20 -11.53 -21.15 -7.14
CA LYS A 20 -12.51 -21.23 -6.05
C LYS A 20 -11.93 -21.88 -4.79
N ASP A 21 -10.94 -22.75 -4.96
CA ASP A 21 -10.33 -23.53 -3.88
C ASP A 21 -9.11 -22.82 -3.26
N GLN A 22 -8.74 -21.63 -3.74
CA GLN A 22 -7.53 -20.91 -3.29
C GLN A 22 -7.50 -20.60 -1.78
N PHE A 23 -8.66 -20.61 -1.12
CA PHE A 23 -8.80 -20.42 0.32
C PHE A 23 -9.42 -21.64 1.02
N ASN A 24 -9.46 -22.81 0.37
CA ASN A 24 -9.99 -24.02 0.98
C ASN A 24 -9.03 -24.52 2.08
N PRO A 25 -9.44 -24.53 3.37
CA PRO A 25 -8.56 -24.93 4.45
C PRO A 25 -8.17 -26.42 4.40
N ASN A 26 -8.95 -27.26 3.70
CA ASN A 26 -8.68 -28.69 3.59
C ASN A 26 -7.47 -29.00 2.69
N ASP A 27 -7.03 -28.05 1.88
CA ASP A 27 -5.92 -28.23 0.94
C ASP A 27 -4.54 -28.07 1.60
N ASN A 28 -4.50 -27.64 2.87
CA ASN A 28 -3.28 -27.46 3.67
C ASN A 28 -2.21 -26.56 3.00
N GLY A 29 -2.60 -25.72 2.03
CA GLY A 29 -1.68 -24.90 1.25
C GLY A 29 -0.79 -25.66 0.25
N LEU A 30 -1.10 -26.93 -0.03
CA LEU A 30 -0.32 -27.81 -0.91
C LEU A 30 -1.09 -28.21 -2.19
N ASN A 31 -2.10 -27.42 -2.57
CA ASN A 31 -2.80 -27.63 -3.83
C ASN A 31 -2.00 -27.04 -4.99
N TRP A 32 -1.44 -27.93 -5.80
CA TRP A 32 -0.67 -27.60 -7.02
C TRP A 32 -1.50 -27.82 -8.30
N GLY A 33 -2.78 -28.13 -8.17
CA GLY A 33 -3.66 -28.44 -9.29
C GLY A 33 -4.03 -27.20 -10.11
N ILE A 34 -4.18 -27.39 -11.43
CA ILE A 34 -4.81 -26.42 -12.32
C ILE A 34 -6.01 -27.11 -12.96
N SER A 35 -7.20 -26.58 -12.71
CA SER A 35 -8.47 -27.08 -13.25
C SER A 35 -8.90 -26.29 -14.48
N GLY A 36 -9.66 -26.92 -15.38
CA GLY A 36 -10.31 -26.22 -16.49
C GLY A 36 -11.42 -25.24 -16.04
N SER A 37 -11.83 -25.31 -14.78
CA SER A 37 -12.75 -24.34 -14.16
C SER A 37 -12.04 -23.16 -13.50
N ASP A 38 -10.70 -23.14 -13.51
CA ASP A 38 -9.95 -22.04 -12.92
C ASP A 38 -9.88 -20.85 -13.88
N GLY A 39 -9.93 -19.65 -13.31
CA GLY A 39 -9.68 -18.41 -14.03
C GLY A 39 -8.24 -17.97 -13.87
N TYR A 40 -7.99 -16.73 -14.27
CA TYR A 40 -6.69 -16.10 -14.12
C TYR A 40 -6.83 -14.64 -13.74
N THR A 41 -5.79 -14.11 -13.11
CA THR A 41 -5.57 -12.69 -12.89
C THR A 41 -4.27 -12.29 -13.58
N ALA A 42 -4.35 -11.40 -14.56
CA ALA A 42 -3.24 -10.73 -15.19
C ALA A 42 -2.93 -9.41 -14.48
N ILE A 43 -1.65 -9.12 -14.29
CA ILE A 43 -1.16 -7.88 -13.69
C ILE A 43 -0.09 -7.28 -14.60
N ALA A 44 -0.28 -6.03 -15.00
CA ALA A 44 0.71 -5.23 -15.69
C ALA A 44 1.16 -4.08 -14.78
N GLN A 45 2.46 -3.80 -14.73
CA GLN A 45 3.04 -2.71 -13.93
C GLN A 45 4.13 -2.00 -14.71
N ILE A 46 4.15 -0.68 -14.60
CA ILE A 46 5.27 0.17 -15.03
C ILE A 46 5.86 0.79 -13.77
N GLY A 47 7.18 0.73 -13.64
CA GLY A 47 7.93 1.31 -12.54
C GLY A 47 8.97 2.33 -13.03
N TRP A 48 9.15 3.39 -12.26
CA TRP A 48 10.17 4.42 -12.45
C TRP A 48 10.84 4.75 -11.12
N SER A 49 12.18 4.73 -11.06
CA SER A 49 12.96 4.88 -9.81
C SER A 49 14.04 5.97 -9.95
N PRO A 50 13.67 7.25 -10.06
CA PRO A 50 14.62 8.33 -10.27
C PRO A 50 15.36 8.76 -9.00
N LEU A 51 16.47 9.47 -9.20
CA LEU A 51 17.04 10.40 -8.24
C LEU A 51 16.53 11.81 -8.58
N LEU A 52 15.64 12.36 -7.74
CA LEU A 52 15.07 13.71 -7.92
C LEU A 52 15.85 14.76 -7.12
N PHE A 53 15.57 16.04 -7.38
CA PHE A 53 16.15 17.17 -6.64
C PHE A 53 17.69 17.22 -6.65
N THR A 54 18.30 16.74 -7.74
CA THR A 54 19.75 16.86 -7.94
C THR A 54 20.15 18.32 -8.19
N ASN A 55 21.10 18.83 -7.41
CA ASN A 55 21.67 20.15 -7.65
C ASN A 55 22.94 20.03 -8.51
N ASN A 56 22.89 20.59 -9.72
CA ASN A 56 24.04 20.67 -10.63
C ASN A 56 24.90 21.94 -10.46
N ASP A 57 24.65 22.75 -9.43
CA ASP A 57 25.30 24.05 -9.34
C ASP A 57 26.75 23.97 -8.81
N ASN A 58 27.63 24.62 -9.56
CA ASN A 58 28.94 25.12 -9.11
C ASN A 58 28.76 26.33 -8.16
N ASP A 59 27.75 26.31 -7.28
CA ASP A 59 27.42 27.48 -6.46
C ASP A 59 28.47 27.66 -5.35
N THR A 60 29.04 28.85 -5.31
CA THR A 60 30.12 29.27 -4.42
C THR A 60 29.61 29.94 -3.14
N GLY A 61 28.29 29.93 -2.93
CA GLY A 61 27.61 30.50 -1.75
C GLY A 61 27.58 29.60 -0.51
N ASP A 62 27.32 30.24 0.64
CA ASP A 62 27.45 29.74 2.03
C ASP A 62 26.61 28.49 2.41
N ASN A 63 25.82 27.92 1.50
CA ASN A 63 24.96 26.74 1.74
C ASN A 63 25.62 25.40 1.35
N LYS A 64 26.94 25.28 1.48
CA LYS A 64 27.71 24.07 1.11
C LYS A 64 27.14 22.77 1.67
N SER A 65 26.55 22.78 2.86
CA SER A 65 25.99 21.57 3.48
C SER A 65 24.70 21.10 2.81
N MET A 66 23.77 22.00 2.48
CA MET A 66 22.53 21.66 1.78
C MET A 66 22.80 21.31 0.31
N SER A 67 23.73 22.03 -0.33
CA SER A 67 24.16 21.73 -1.70
C SER A 67 24.91 20.41 -1.81
N ALA A 68 25.64 19.98 -0.77
CA ALA A 68 26.27 18.66 -0.72
C ALA A 68 25.24 17.53 -0.52
N LEU A 69 24.20 17.75 0.29
CA LEU A 69 23.10 16.80 0.49
C LEU A 69 22.34 16.51 -0.81
N LEU A 70 22.08 17.54 -1.61
CA LEU A 70 21.31 17.43 -2.85
C LEU A 70 22.14 17.07 -4.09
N LYS A 71 23.47 16.96 -3.99
CA LYS A 71 24.32 16.56 -5.13
C LYS A 71 24.06 15.13 -5.60
N ASP A 72 23.77 14.24 -4.66
CA ASP A 72 23.49 12.82 -4.94
C ASP A 72 22.01 12.56 -5.25
N GLY A 73 21.16 13.60 -5.17
CA GLY A 73 19.71 13.51 -5.37
C GLY A 73 19.00 12.75 -4.26
N LEU A 74 17.67 12.81 -4.28
CA LEU A 74 16.79 12.13 -3.34
C LEU A 74 16.02 11.03 -4.07
N LEU A 75 16.16 9.81 -3.57
CA LEU A 75 15.57 8.62 -4.18
C LEU A 75 14.04 8.68 -4.19
N GLY A 76 13.45 8.39 -5.33
CA GLY A 76 12.03 8.17 -5.50
C GLY A 76 11.75 6.86 -6.21
N HIS A 77 10.61 6.26 -5.92
CA HIS A 77 10.07 5.13 -6.66
C HIS A 77 8.59 5.36 -6.94
N TYR A 78 8.18 5.07 -8.15
CA TYR A 78 6.83 5.28 -8.65
C TYR A 78 6.40 4.08 -9.46
N TRP A 79 5.26 3.51 -9.12
CA TRP A 79 4.67 2.40 -9.85
C TRP A 79 3.22 2.71 -10.16
N VAL A 80 2.82 2.40 -11.39
CA VAL A 80 1.41 2.35 -11.78
C VAL A 80 1.14 0.98 -12.38
N GLY A 81 -0.04 0.45 -12.13
CA GLY A 81 -0.39 -0.85 -12.64
C GLY A 81 -1.87 -1.03 -12.90
N PHE A 82 -2.13 -2.10 -13.64
CA PHE A 82 -3.43 -2.54 -14.07
C PHE A 82 -3.57 -4.02 -13.72
N THR A 83 -4.75 -4.38 -13.23
CA THR A 83 -5.13 -5.76 -12.93
C THR A 83 -6.35 -6.11 -13.75
N TYR A 84 -6.39 -7.33 -14.28
CA TYR A 84 -7.54 -7.90 -14.97
C TYR A 84 -7.68 -9.36 -14.57
N SER A 85 -8.85 -9.76 -14.10
CA SER A 85 -9.21 -11.13 -13.84
C SER A 85 -10.30 -11.57 -14.80
N GLY A 86 -10.05 -12.66 -15.52
CA GLY A 86 -11.04 -13.33 -16.35
C GLY A 86 -11.80 -14.42 -15.60
N TRP A 87 -11.98 -14.28 -14.29
CA TRP A 87 -12.78 -15.20 -13.50
C TRP A 87 -14.27 -14.91 -13.71
N GLU A 88 -15.02 -15.92 -14.16
CA GLU A 88 -16.38 -15.74 -14.66
C GLU A 88 -17.48 -15.75 -13.57
N LEU A 89 -17.11 -16.01 -12.31
CA LEU A 89 -18.05 -16.24 -11.21
C LEU A 89 -17.86 -15.24 -10.06
N TYR A 90 -17.73 -13.96 -10.37
CA TYR A 90 -17.78 -12.93 -9.33
C TYR A 90 -19.23 -12.69 -8.89
N GLU A 91 -19.57 -13.09 -7.67
CA GLU A 91 -20.90 -12.83 -7.11
C GLU A 91 -21.13 -11.33 -6.90
N ARG A 92 -22.24 -10.82 -7.46
CA ARG A 92 -22.66 -9.44 -7.26
C ARG A 92 -23.41 -9.29 -5.93
N PHE A 93 -23.19 -8.17 -5.25
CA PHE A 93 -23.82 -7.89 -3.96
C PHE A 93 -25.36 -7.91 -3.99
N GLU A 94 -25.96 -7.50 -5.10
CA GLU A 94 -27.43 -7.43 -5.28
C GLU A 94 -27.96 -8.58 -6.14
N GLY A 95 -27.16 -9.64 -6.32
CA GLY A 95 -27.51 -10.84 -7.07
C GLY A 95 -27.00 -10.87 -8.52
N GLY A 96 -26.80 -12.08 -9.04
CA GLY A 96 -26.18 -12.33 -10.34
C GLY A 96 -24.65 -12.42 -10.24
N PHE A 97 -24.01 -12.47 -11.41
CA PHE A 97 -22.55 -12.63 -11.54
C PHE A 97 -21.97 -11.59 -12.49
N GLU A 98 -20.69 -11.27 -12.31
CA GLU A 98 -19.84 -10.58 -13.29
C GLU A 98 -18.80 -11.58 -13.83
N ASP A 99 -18.51 -11.50 -15.12
CA ASP A 99 -17.62 -12.43 -15.82
C ASP A 99 -16.14 -11.99 -15.83
N HIS A 100 -15.85 -10.84 -15.24
CA HIS A 100 -14.49 -10.33 -15.11
C HIS A 100 -14.36 -9.33 -13.95
N SER A 101 -13.11 -9.04 -13.58
CA SER A 101 -12.81 -7.91 -12.73
C SER A 101 -11.57 -7.15 -13.21
N TYR A 102 -11.55 -5.82 -13.14
CA TYR A 102 -10.33 -5.06 -13.38
C TYR A 102 -10.14 -3.93 -12.38
N GLY A 103 -8.93 -3.41 -12.33
CA GLY A 103 -8.60 -2.31 -11.46
C GLY A 103 -7.25 -1.70 -11.78
N PHE A 104 -7.01 -0.53 -11.21
CA PHE A 104 -5.80 0.24 -11.34
C PHE A 104 -5.20 0.46 -9.97
N TYR A 105 -3.88 0.49 -9.88
CA TYR A 105 -3.19 0.89 -8.66
C TYR A 105 -2.02 1.81 -8.96
N ALA A 106 -1.66 2.62 -7.97
CA ALA A 106 -0.49 3.47 -8.01
C ALA A 106 0.19 3.45 -6.65
N HIS A 107 1.50 3.18 -6.63
CA HIS A 107 2.34 3.27 -5.45
C HIS A 107 3.44 4.30 -5.70
N ALA A 108 3.80 5.06 -4.67
CA ALA A 108 4.93 5.96 -4.73
C ALA A 108 5.59 6.09 -3.36
N ASP A 109 6.90 6.22 -3.34
CA ASP A 109 7.65 6.72 -2.19
C ASP A 109 8.73 7.69 -2.69
N GLN A 110 8.90 8.80 -1.98
CA GLN A 110 9.89 9.81 -2.29
C GLN A 110 10.59 10.23 -1.02
N MET A 111 11.92 10.16 -1.02
CA MET A 111 12.72 10.79 0.01
C MET A 111 12.54 12.31 -0.11
N ILE A 112 11.99 12.94 0.93
CA ILE A 112 11.74 14.40 0.96
C ILE A 112 12.70 15.13 1.89
N TYR A 113 13.42 14.38 2.73
CA TYR A 113 14.47 14.91 3.59
C TYR A 113 15.51 13.82 3.87
N GLN A 114 16.78 14.21 3.91
CA GLN A 114 17.92 13.35 4.22
C GLN A 114 18.77 14.05 5.28
N GLU A 115 19.15 13.34 6.34
CA GLU A 115 19.98 13.92 7.42
C GLU A 115 21.43 14.10 6.98
N SER A 116 22.00 13.07 6.37
CA SER A 116 23.36 13.05 5.80
C SER A 116 23.40 12.17 4.54
N PRO A 117 24.30 12.44 3.57
CA PRO A 117 24.50 11.54 2.44
C PRO A 117 25.00 10.15 2.83
N SER A 118 25.62 10.01 4.02
CA SER A 118 26.39 8.83 4.41
C SER A 118 25.69 7.85 5.37
N ASP A 119 24.58 8.22 6.02
CA ASP A 119 23.94 7.39 7.06
C ASP A 119 22.64 6.72 6.60
N GLY A 120 22.11 7.12 5.44
CA GLY A 120 20.84 6.64 4.91
C GLY A 120 19.66 6.89 5.85
N GLN A 121 19.71 7.97 6.64
CA GLN A 121 18.63 8.46 7.49
C GLN A 121 17.84 9.56 6.79
N GLY A 122 16.60 9.75 7.23
CA GLY A 122 15.73 10.78 6.69
C GLY A 122 14.27 10.36 6.58
N LEU A 123 13.53 11.15 5.82
CA LEU A 123 12.07 11.08 5.72
C LEU A 123 11.65 10.74 4.30
N PHE A 124 10.84 9.70 4.18
CA PHE A 124 10.09 9.38 2.98
C PHE A 124 8.63 9.78 3.16
N ALA A 125 8.05 10.41 2.13
CA ALA A 125 6.61 10.45 1.95
C ALA A 125 6.21 9.29 1.04
N PHE A 126 5.12 8.60 1.37
CA PHE A 126 4.63 7.47 0.58
C PHE A 126 3.13 7.60 0.27
N LEU A 127 2.72 6.93 -0.79
CA LEU A 127 1.35 6.81 -1.25
C LEU A 127 1.12 5.41 -1.82
N ALA A 128 -0.04 4.81 -1.54
CA ALA A 128 -0.55 3.64 -2.23
C ALA A 128 -2.06 3.78 -2.44
N ALA A 129 -2.51 3.74 -3.69
CA ALA A 129 -3.90 3.86 -4.06
C ALA A 129 -4.35 2.71 -4.97
N GLY A 130 -5.61 2.29 -4.83
CA GLY A 130 -6.25 1.29 -5.67
C GLY A 130 -7.65 1.75 -6.08
N TYR A 131 -8.03 1.44 -7.32
CA TYR A 131 -9.34 1.74 -7.88
C TYR A 131 -9.88 0.56 -8.69
N TYR A 132 -11.04 0.05 -8.29
CA TYR A 132 -11.74 -1.09 -8.87
C TYR A 132 -13.18 -0.67 -9.23
N PRO A 133 -13.44 -0.28 -10.49
CA PRO A 133 -14.67 0.40 -10.87
C PRO A 133 -15.94 -0.47 -10.82
N GLN A 134 -15.83 -1.80 -10.81
CA GLN A 134 -17.02 -2.67 -10.68
C GLN A 134 -17.53 -2.69 -9.24
N THR A 135 -18.23 -1.62 -8.86
CA THR A 135 -18.82 -1.44 -7.53
C THR A 135 -19.81 -2.55 -7.16
N ALA A 136 -20.37 -3.28 -8.11
CA ALA A 136 -21.28 -4.39 -7.83
C ALA A 136 -20.60 -5.63 -7.23
N ILE A 137 -19.27 -5.74 -7.32
CA ILE A 137 -18.46 -6.87 -6.81
C ILE A 137 -17.29 -6.41 -5.93
N SER A 138 -16.90 -5.13 -5.97
CA SER A 138 -15.84 -4.56 -5.14
C SER A 138 -16.42 -3.88 -3.89
N ILE A 139 -16.05 -4.36 -2.70
CA ILE A 139 -16.50 -3.78 -1.42
C ILE A 139 -15.92 -2.38 -1.25
N VAL A 140 -14.62 -2.23 -1.52
CA VAL A 140 -13.86 -0.97 -1.43
C VAL A 140 -13.39 -0.59 -2.84
N PRO A 141 -14.25 0.02 -3.68
CA PRO A 141 -13.91 0.38 -5.04
C PRO A 141 -12.78 1.41 -5.12
N PHE A 142 -12.55 2.21 -4.08
CA PHE A 142 -11.41 3.12 -4.02
C PHE A 142 -10.78 3.11 -2.63
N GLN A 143 -9.46 3.00 -2.58
CA GLN A 143 -8.69 3.17 -1.36
C GLN A 143 -7.45 4.00 -1.64
N ILE A 144 -7.08 4.84 -0.68
CA ILE A 144 -5.80 5.55 -0.67
C ILE A 144 -5.16 5.46 0.71
N ASN A 145 -3.86 5.23 0.69
CA ASN A 145 -2.96 5.15 1.83
C ASN A 145 -1.90 6.23 1.58
N ILE A 146 -1.69 7.15 2.52
CA ILE A 146 -0.64 8.17 2.43
C ILE A 146 0.06 8.29 3.76
N GLY A 147 1.37 8.56 3.75
CA GLY A 147 2.05 8.70 5.01
C GLY A 147 3.50 9.14 4.90
N LEU A 148 4.14 9.09 6.06
CA LEU A 148 5.50 9.51 6.31
C LEU A 148 6.24 8.36 7.01
N ASN A 149 7.46 8.06 6.56
CA ASN A 149 8.35 7.08 7.18
C ASN A 149 9.69 7.74 7.44
N TYR A 150 10.02 7.97 8.71
CA TYR A 150 11.29 8.57 9.12
C TYR A 150 12.21 7.50 9.68
N LYS A 151 13.39 7.29 9.09
CA LYS A 151 14.45 6.44 9.65
C LYS A 151 15.45 7.29 10.44
N GLY A 152 15.65 6.97 11.72
CA GLY A 152 16.64 7.63 12.58
C GLY A 152 16.14 8.84 13.38
N LEU A 153 14.82 9.04 13.50
CA LEU A 153 14.23 10.27 14.09
C LEU A 153 14.74 10.62 15.49
N PHE A 154 15.04 9.61 16.31
CA PHE A 154 15.50 9.82 17.68
C PHE A 154 17.03 9.70 17.78
N PRO A 155 17.70 10.62 18.49
CA PRO A 155 19.13 10.53 18.74
C PRO A 155 19.52 9.16 19.30
N THR A 156 20.65 8.61 18.85
CA THR A 156 21.18 7.27 19.22
C THR A 156 20.40 6.06 18.68
N ARG A 157 19.24 6.28 18.05
CA ARG A 157 18.38 5.21 17.51
C ARG A 157 18.39 5.23 15.99
N ASN A 158 19.59 5.15 15.43
CA ASN A 158 19.84 5.43 14.02
C ASN A 158 19.13 4.51 13.01
N ASN A 159 18.67 3.34 13.47
CA ASN A 159 18.00 2.32 12.65
C ASN A 159 16.50 2.21 12.92
N ASP A 160 15.96 2.99 13.86
CA ASP A 160 14.54 2.98 14.17
C ASP A 160 13.74 3.68 13.08
N ARG A 161 12.45 3.33 12.98
CA ARG A 161 11.54 3.96 12.03
C ARG A 161 10.30 4.50 12.72
N THR A 162 9.98 5.77 12.50
CA THR A 162 8.73 6.40 12.95
C THR A 162 7.81 6.56 11.75
N ILE A 163 6.55 6.13 11.90
CA ILE A 163 5.57 6.07 10.82
C ILE A 163 4.35 6.88 11.22
N LEU A 164 3.88 7.74 10.32
CA LEU A 164 2.57 8.36 10.37
C LEU A 164 1.84 7.98 9.09
N HIS A 165 0.62 7.44 9.21
CA HIS A 165 -0.08 6.85 8.10
C HIS A 165 -1.57 7.21 8.16
N PHE A 166 -2.14 7.61 7.02
CA PHE A 166 -3.56 7.87 6.86
C PHE A 166 -4.12 6.97 5.76
N ILE A 167 -5.24 6.33 6.06
CA ILE A 167 -5.95 5.43 5.16
C ILE A 167 -7.36 5.97 4.99
N TYR A 168 -7.84 6.00 3.75
CA TYR A 168 -9.24 6.24 3.38
C TYR A 168 -9.71 5.12 2.45
N GLY A 169 -10.82 4.47 2.79
CA GLY A 169 -11.52 3.53 1.93
C GLY A 169 -12.94 4.00 1.64
N ASP A 170 -13.28 4.14 0.36
CA ASP A 170 -14.64 4.36 -0.11
C ASP A 170 -15.37 3.02 -0.20
N ILE A 171 -16.57 2.93 0.37
CA ILE A 171 -17.36 1.69 0.40
C ILE A 171 -18.39 1.74 -0.73
N SER A 172 -18.47 0.67 -1.51
CA SER A 172 -19.41 0.55 -2.62
C SER A 172 -20.85 0.75 -2.16
N SER A 173 -21.58 1.58 -2.90
CA SER A 173 -23.02 1.75 -2.67
C SER A 173 -23.82 0.47 -2.88
N ALA A 174 -23.39 -0.44 -3.76
CA ALA A 174 -24.07 -1.72 -3.99
C ALA A 174 -23.86 -2.67 -2.80
N TYR A 175 -22.63 -2.71 -2.26
CA TYR A 175 -22.35 -3.42 -1.01
C TYR A 175 -23.16 -2.81 0.14
N ALA A 176 -23.09 -1.48 0.31
CA ALA A 176 -23.79 -0.78 1.37
C ALA A 176 -25.32 -0.98 1.34
N ARG A 177 -25.91 -1.21 0.16
CA ARG A 177 -27.34 -1.60 0.02
C ARG A 177 -27.58 -3.05 0.39
N SER A 178 -26.71 -3.98 -0.02
CA SER A 178 -26.91 -5.41 0.22
C SER A 178 -26.81 -5.79 1.70
N VAL A 179 -25.98 -5.07 2.47
CA VAL A 179 -25.81 -5.30 3.91
C VAL A 179 -26.60 -4.34 4.80
N HIS A 180 -27.46 -3.49 4.22
CA HIS A 180 -28.18 -2.46 4.96
C HIS A 180 -29.19 -3.06 5.95
N ILE A 181 -29.08 -2.65 7.21
CA ILE A 181 -30.03 -3.00 8.26
C ILE A 181 -31.05 -1.85 8.41
N PRO A 182 -32.37 -2.12 8.35
CA PRO A 182 -33.39 -1.09 8.57
C PRO A 182 -33.19 -0.34 9.89
N GLY A 183 -33.17 0.99 9.82
CA GLY A 183 -32.94 1.86 10.98
C GLY A 183 -31.48 2.21 11.25
N GLN A 184 -30.53 1.67 10.47
CA GLN A 184 -29.12 2.03 10.50
C GLN A 184 -28.76 2.89 9.29
N ASN A 185 -27.62 3.57 9.34
CA ASN A 185 -27.07 4.27 8.20
C ASN A 185 -26.43 3.28 7.22
N ARG A 186 -26.28 3.69 5.96
CA ARG A 186 -25.56 2.89 4.95
C ARG A 186 -24.07 3.14 5.06
N ALA A 187 -23.28 2.11 4.82
CA ALA A 187 -21.83 2.23 4.74
C ALA A 187 -21.41 3.20 3.61
N GLN A 188 -20.46 4.09 3.91
CA GLN A 188 -19.95 5.13 3.02
C GLN A 188 -18.43 5.08 2.91
N SER A 189 -17.71 5.27 4.02
CA SER A 189 -16.25 5.26 4.00
C SER A 189 -15.67 5.03 5.39
N GLU A 190 -14.56 4.32 5.48
CA GLU A 190 -13.79 4.16 6.72
C GLU A 190 -12.44 4.86 6.58
N LYS A 191 -11.96 5.47 7.66
CA LYS A 191 -10.65 6.12 7.69
C LYS A 191 -9.85 5.65 8.90
N VAL A 192 -8.53 5.58 8.75
CA VAL A 192 -7.62 5.24 9.84
C VAL A 192 -6.46 6.22 9.84
N LEU A 193 -6.17 6.80 11.01
CA LEU A 193 -4.89 7.48 11.26
C LEU A 193 -4.05 6.59 12.16
N GLU A 194 -2.86 6.21 11.73
CA GLU A 194 -1.94 5.36 12.45
C GLU A 194 -0.65 6.12 12.76
N PHE A 195 -0.16 5.95 13.99
CA PHE A 195 1.19 6.31 14.39
C PHE A 195 1.89 5.08 14.94
N ALA A 196 3.06 4.76 14.41
CA ALA A 196 3.85 3.61 14.84
C ALA A 196 5.33 3.98 15.00
N HIS A 197 6.04 3.28 15.88
CA HIS A 197 7.49 3.42 16.01
C HIS A 197 8.16 2.06 16.11
N ARG A 198 8.95 1.69 15.10
CA ARG A 198 9.74 0.47 15.11
C ARG A 198 11.05 0.70 15.84
N PHE A 199 11.19 0.03 16.98
CA PHE A 199 12.45 -0.18 17.66
C PHE A 199 13.22 -1.33 16.99
N GLN A 200 14.30 -1.02 16.30
CA GLN A 200 15.25 -2.02 15.84
C GLN A 200 16.10 -2.47 17.05
N LEU A 201 15.88 -3.71 17.50
CA LEU A 201 16.51 -4.24 18.70
C LEU A 201 17.89 -4.83 18.37
N THR A 202 17.96 -5.60 17.29
CA THR A 202 19.19 -6.20 16.72
C THR A 202 19.09 -6.16 15.19
N PRO A 203 20.12 -6.50 14.41
CA PRO A 203 19.98 -6.59 12.94
C PRO A 203 18.92 -7.56 12.43
N TRP A 204 18.46 -8.48 13.28
CA TRP A 204 17.54 -9.57 12.92
C TRP A 204 16.23 -9.55 13.73
N ALA A 205 16.05 -8.61 14.67
CA ALA A 205 14.83 -8.50 15.47
C ALA A 205 14.36 -7.04 15.66
N TYR A 206 13.04 -6.86 15.63
CA TYR A 206 12.38 -5.58 15.90
C TYR A 206 11.10 -5.74 16.70
N PHE A 207 10.70 -4.63 17.34
CA PHE A 207 9.42 -4.46 18.03
C PHE A 207 8.82 -3.11 17.60
N GLN A 208 7.52 -3.07 17.29
CA GLN A 208 6.84 -1.89 16.75
C GLN A 208 5.48 -1.75 17.42
N PRO A 209 5.33 -0.97 18.49
CA PRO A 209 4.02 -0.54 18.95
C PRO A 209 3.41 0.45 17.96
N ASP A 210 2.08 0.43 17.88
CA ASP A 210 1.29 1.34 17.08
C ASP A 210 0.02 1.77 17.81
N ILE A 211 -0.47 2.96 17.47
CA ILE A 211 -1.77 3.48 17.86
C ILE A 211 -2.52 3.87 16.60
N GLN A 212 -3.77 3.43 16.49
CA GLN A 212 -4.66 3.73 15.37
C GLN A 212 -5.91 4.43 15.89
N TYR A 213 -6.31 5.50 15.21
CA TYR A 213 -7.60 6.14 15.39
C TYR A 213 -8.47 5.84 14.18
N VAL A 214 -9.44 4.95 14.37
CA VAL A 214 -10.40 4.52 13.36
C VAL A 214 -11.59 5.47 13.40
N ILE A 215 -11.84 6.14 12.28
CA ILE A 215 -12.93 7.08 12.11
C ILE A 215 -13.98 6.41 11.24
N ASP A 216 -15.21 6.40 11.75
CA ASP A 216 -16.35 5.75 11.12
C ASP A 216 -16.11 4.24 10.85
N PRO A 217 -15.91 3.41 11.88
CA PRO A 217 -15.73 1.97 11.69
C PRO A 217 -16.93 1.34 10.99
N GLY A 218 -16.69 0.57 9.92
CA GLY A 218 -17.72 0.02 9.03
C GLY A 218 -18.37 1.05 8.10
N GLY A 219 -18.00 2.32 8.21
CA GLY A 219 -18.41 3.43 7.36
C GLY A 219 -19.87 3.88 7.49
N THR A 220 -20.61 3.46 8.52
CA THR A 220 -22.03 3.80 8.68
C THR A 220 -22.28 5.08 9.49
N GLY A 221 -21.37 5.46 10.37
CA GLY A 221 -21.54 6.50 11.37
C GLY A 221 -22.30 6.03 12.61
N ASP A 222 -22.75 4.78 12.63
CA ASP A 222 -23.49 4.18 13.75
C ASP A 222 -22.55 3.64 14.84
N ILE A 223 -21.29 3.40 14.50
CA ILE A 223 -20.24 2.97 15.43
C ILE A 223 -19.39 4.21 15.79
N PRO A 224 -19.21 4.53 17.09
CA PRO A 224 -18.32 5.60 17.50
C PRO A 224 -16.88 5.35 17.03
N ASN A 225 -16.13 6.43 16.78
CA ASN A 225 -14.71 6.35 16.47
C ASN A 225 -13.96 5.57 17.56
N ALA A 226 -12.95 4.80 17.15
CA ALA A 226 -12.23 3.89 18.03
C ALA A 226 -10.74 4.24 18.09
N VAL A 227 -10.15 4.09 19.28
CA VAL A 227 -8.70 4.04 19.46
C VAL A 227 -8.29 2.59 19.62
N VAL A 228 -7.37 2.13 18.78
CA VAL A 228 -6.80 0.78 18.81
C VAL A 228 -5.32 0.92 19.15
N ILE A 229 -4.83 0.08 20.05
CA ILE A 229 -3.42 0.00 20.42
C ILE A 229 -2.93 -1.38 20.00
N GLY A 230 -1.91 -1.40 19.16
CA GLY A 230 -1.37 -2.60 18.55
C GLY A 230 0.13 -2.77 18.81
N THR A 231 0.63 -3.94 18.45
CA THR A 231 2.06 -4.13 18.31
C THR A 231 2.39 -5.21 17.28
N GLN A 232 3.46 -4.98 16.54
CA GLN A 232 4.08 -5.92 15.63
C GLN A 232 5.50 -6.26 16.11
N MET A 233 5.90 -7.51 15.95
CA MET A 233 7.28 -7.96 16.15
C MET A 233 7.72 -8.81 14.97
N GLY A 234 9.03 -8.83 14.70
CA GLY A 234 9.59 -9.72 13.68
C GLY A 234 10.99 -10.15 14.03
N VAL A 235 11.30 -11.40 13.67
CA VAL A 235 12.57 -12.07 13.92
C VAL A 235 12.95 -12.83 12.64
N ALA A 236 14.19 -12.66 12.17
CA ALA A 236 14.78 -13.47 11.11
C ALA A 236 15.73 -14.52 11.73
N PHE A 237 15.67 -15.76 11.25
CA PHE A 237 16.45 -16.91 11.70
C PHE A 237 17.25 -17.55 10.56
#